data_AF-K9XC48-F1
#
_entry.id   AF-K9XC48-F1
#
_cell.length_a   1.000
_cell.length_b   1.000
_cell.length_c   1.000
_cell.angle_alpha   90.00
_cell.angle_beta   90.00
_cell.angle_gamma   90.00
#
_symmetry.space_group_name_H-M   'P 1'
#
loop_
_entity.id
_entity.type
_entity.pdbx_description
1 polymer ?
#
loop_
_entity_poly.entity_id
_entity_poly.type
_entity_poly.pdbx_seq_one_letter_code
_entity_poly.pdbx_strand_id
1 'polypeptide(L)'
;MVVYLKLILTAVVWGGTFIAGRVIVQDLDPFSAAFCRFAVSSICLLFLTLKQEGQLPRLHQKQLIQVILLGMTGVFAYNAFFFLGLQTIAASRAALIVALNPTFIALGSALFFKDKLTAFKIIGIIVSLLGAALAISRGNVVNILDDNLSIGDLFLFGCVFSWVAYTLIGKLAMQQLSPLVATTYACLIGTIALFFPALSEGILQHFFQINFVTWLVIWYLGFLSSALGFIWYSEGVRVIGPAKAAIFINLVPVSAILLAAVLLREEITLSLLAGGILVVMGVFLTNKA
;
A
#
# COMPACT_ATOMS: atom_id res chain seq x y z
N MET A 1 9.35 -1.65 20.32
CA MET A 1 10.35 -2.35 19.49
C MET A 1 9.69 -3.28 18.47
N VAL A 2 8.80 -4.19 18.88
CA VAL A 2 8.12 -5.14 17.97
C VAL A 2 7.34 -4.48 16.82
N VAL A 3 6.63 -3.37 17.08
CA VAL A 3 5.85 -2.65 16.04
C VAL A 3 6.74 -2.07 14.95
N TYR A 4 7.88 -1.48 15.31
CA TYR A 4 8.83 -0.93 14.34
C TYR A 4 9.43 -2.03 13.45
N LEU A 5 9.75 -3.20 14.05
CA LEU A 5 10.21 -4.35 13.28
C LEU A 5 9.13 -4.84 12.30
N LYS A 6 7.87 -4.94 12.75
CA LYS A 6 6.74 -5.29 11.88
C LYS A 6 6.61 -4.34 10.69
N LEU A 7 6.71 -3.02 10.91
CA LEU A 7 6.62 -2.03 9.84
C LEU A 7 7.79 -2.08 8.85
N ILE A 8 9.01 -2.35 9.33
CA ILE A 8 10.17 -2.58 8.45
C ILE A 8 9.95 -3.84 7.61
N LEU A 9 9.50 -4.94 8.23
CA LEU A 9 9.18 -6.17 7.50
C LEU A 9 8.05 -5.96 6.50
N THR A 10 7.01 -5.19 6.84
CA THR A 10 5.96 -4.78 5.89
C THR A 10 6.56 -4.05 4.71
N ALA A 11 7.48 -3.10 4.93
CA ALA A 11 8.13 -2.36 3.85
C ALA A 11 8.94 -3.28 2.93
N VAL A 12 9.64 -4.28 3.49
CA VAL A 12 10.39 -5.28 2.72
C VAL A 12 9.46 -6.15 1.88
N VAL A 13 8.41 -6.69 2.51
CA VAL A 13 7.41 -7.53 1.82
C VAL A 13 6.70 -6.75 0.72
N TRP A 14 6.32 -5.50 0.98
CA TRP A 14 5.73 -4.62 -0.02
C TRP A 14 6.72 -4.25 -1.12
N GLY A 15 8.02 -4.14 -0.81
CA GLY A 15 9.05 -3.95 -1.82
C GLY A 15 9.07 -5.10 -2.84
N GLY A 16 8.97 -6.34 -2.36
CA GLY A 16 8.87 -7.53 -3.22
C GLY A 16 7.60 -7.60 -4.08
N THR A 17 6.56 -6.81 -3.77
CA THR A 17 5.33 -6.77 -4.57
C THR A 17 5.55 -6.18 -5.96
N PHE A 18 6.56 -5.32 -6.14
CA PHE A 18 6.88 -4.77 -7.46
C PHE A 18 7.42 -5.85 -8.40
N ILE A 19 8.25 -6.76 -7.87
CA ILE A 19 8.80 -7.89 -8.62
C ILE A 19 7.69 -8.89 -8.94
N ALA A 20 6.92 -9.28 -7.92
CA ALA A 20 5.75 -10.15 -8.07
C ALA A 20 4.71 -9.56 -9.04
N GLY A 21 4.51 -8.24 -8.99
CA GLY A 21 3.63 -7.49 -9.88
C GLY A 21 4.02 -7.60 -11.35
N ARG A 22 5.32 -7.58 -11.69
CA ARG A 22 5.79 -7.77 -13.07
C ARG A 22 5.50 -9.16 -13.62
N VAL A 23 5.42 -10.17 -12.75
CA VAL A 23 5.12 -11.55 -13.14
C VAL A 23 3.62 -11.75 -13.33
N ILE A 24 2.79 -11.28 -12.37
CA ILE A 24 1.35 -11.52 -12.41
C ILE A 24 0.65 -10.85 -13.60
N VAL A 25 1.12 -9.68 -14.03
CA VAL A 25 0.52 -8.94 -15.17
C VAL A 25 0.81 -9.55 -16.53
N GLN A 26 1.67 -10.57 -16.61
CA GLN A 26 1.91 -11.33 -17.85
C GLN A 26 0.78 -12.33 -18.13
N ASP A 27 0.11 -12.78 -17.07
CA ASP A 27 -0.89 -13.85 -17.13
C ASP A 27 -2.30 -13.36 -16.78
N LEU A 28 -2.43 -12.24 -16.05
CA LEU A 28 -3.69 -11.71 -15.58
C LEU A 28 -3.81 -10.21 -15.80
N ASP A 29 -5.01 -9.80 -16.19
CA ASP A 29 -5.38 -8.40 -16.22
C ASP A 29 -5.41 -7.77 -14.81
N PRO A 30 -5.31 -6.44 -14.71
CA PRO A 30 -5.07 -5.76 -13.43
C PRO A 30 -6.16 -5.99 -12.36
N PHE A 31 -7.44 -5.91 -12.72
CA PHE A 31 -8.52 -6.11 -11.74
C PHE A 31 -8.65 -7.58 -11.31
N SER A 32 -8.35 -8.51 -12.22
CA SER A 32 -8.30 -9.95 -12.03
C SER A 32 -7.16 -10.33 -11.07
N ALA A 33 -5.97 -9.79 -11.29
CA ALA A 33 -4.83 -9.94 -10.40
C ALA A 33 -5.12 -9.39 -9.00
N ALA A 34 -5.72 -8.20 -8.90
CA ALA A 34 -6.12 -7.63 -7.61
C ALA A 34 -7.20 -8.46 -6.92
N PHE A 35 -8.22 -8.92 -7.64
CA PHE A 35 -9.25 -9.80 -7.11
C PHE A 35 -8.65 -11.09 -6.54
N CYS A 36 -7.83 -11.82 -7.31
CA CYS A 36 -7.19 -13.06 -6.85
C CYS A 36 -6.32 -12.82 -5.61
N ARG A 37 -5.54 -11.75 -5.61
CA ARG A 37 -4.71 -11.32 -4.47
C ARG A 37 -5.56 -11.09 -3.21
N PHE A 38 -6.62 -10.29 -3.32
CA PHE A 38 -7.46 -9.96 -2.17
C PHE A 38 -8.41 -11.11 -1.77
N ALA A 39 -8.76 -12.01 -2.69
CA ALA A 39 -9.46 -13.25 -2.38
C ALA A 39 -8.61 -14.16 -1.48
N VAL A 40 -7.35 -14.41 -1.84
CA VAL A 40 -6.42 -15.16 -0.99
C VAL A 40 -6.23 -14.47 0.36
N SER A 41 -6.02 -13.14 0.35
CA SER A 41 -5.92 -12.35 1.57
C SER A 41 -7.15 -12.53 2.46
N SER A 42 -8.35 -12.45 1.89
CA SER A 42 -9.62 -12.55 2.61
C SER A 42 -9.83 -13.94 3.20
N ILE A 43 -9.49 -15.01 2.48
CA ILE A 43 -9.57 -16.38 2.99
C ILE A 43 -8.62 -16.56 4.17
N CYS A 44 -7.37 -16.12 4.04
CA CYS A 44 -6.38 -16.22 5.11
C CYS A 44 -6.78 -15.40 6.34
N LEU A 45 -7.24 -14.17 6.14
CA LEU A 45 -7.68 -13.28 7.21
C LEU A 45 -8.93 -13.79 7.91
N LEU A 46 -9.89 -14.34 7.16
CA LEU A 46 -11.09 -14.95 7.71
C LEU A 46 -10.71 -16.16 8.58
N PHE A 47 -9.83 -17.04 8.09
CA PHE A 47 -9.34 -18.17 8.87
C PHE A 47 -8.62 -17.74 10.14
N LEU A 48 -7.74 -16.73 10.06
CA LEU A 48 -7.03 -16.19 11.22
C LEU A 48 -7.99 -15.55 12.24
N THR A 49 -8.99 -14.82 11.76
CA THR A 49 -10.01 -14.19 12.61
C THR A 49 -10.85 -15.25 13.31
N LEU A 50 -11.33 -16.26 12.60
CA LEU A 50 -12.09 -17.37 13.20
C LEU A 50 -11.24 -18.14 14.22
N LYS A 51 -9.94 -18.33 13.97
CA LYS A 51 -9.05 -19.03 14.89
C LYS A 51 -8.74 -18.22 16.16
N GLN A 52 -8.58 -16.90 16.06
CA GLN A 52 -8.22 -16.05 17.21
C GLN A 52 -9.43 -15.58 18.01
N GLU A 53 -10.52 -15.23 17.33
CA GLU A 53 -11.73 -14.65 17.95
C GLU A 53 -12.83 -15.71 18.16
N GLY A 54 -12.67 -16.93 17.61
CA GLY A 54 -13.65 -18.02 17.67
C GLY A 54 -14.88 -17.82 16.76
N GLN A 55 -15.21 -16.57 16.44
CA GLN A 55 -16.33 -16.18 15.56
C GLN A 55 -16.02 -14.86 14.86
N LEU A 56 -16.73 -14.57 13.77
CA LEU A 56 -16.75 -13.22 13.18
C LEU A 56 -17.47 -12.25 14.13
N PRO A 57 -16.79 -11.22 14.66
CA PRO A 57 -17.42 -10.30 15.60
C PRO A 57 -18.60 -9.58 14.97
N ARG A 58 -19.75 -9.57 15.64
CA ARG A 58 -20.93 -8.84 15.15
C ARG A 58 -20.65 -7.34 15.19
N LEU A 59 -20.75 -6.70 14.03
CA LEU A 59 -20.53 -5.26 13.89
C LEU A 59 -21.82 -4.49 14.19
N HIS A 60 -21.68 -3.39 14.92
CA HIS A 60 -22.72 -2.38 15.05
C HIS A 60 -22.80 -1.52 13.79
N GLN A 61 -23.91 -0.80 13.57
CA GLN A 61 -24.13 0.00 12.36
C GLN A 61 -23.00 0.98 12.05
N LYS A 62 -22.42 1.63 13.07
CA LYS A 62 -21.26 2.53 12.90
C LYS A 62 -19.99 1.78 12.47
N GLN A 63 -19.74 0.60 13.05
CA GLN A 63 -18.61 -0.24 12.72
C GLN A 63 -18.74 -0.82 11.31
N LEU A 64 -19.96 -1.17 10.90
CA LEU A 64 -20.27 -1.64 9.55
C LEU A 64 -19.92 -0.56 8.50
N ILE A 65 -20.34 0.68 8.73
CA ILE A 65 -20.01 1.80 7.84
C ILE A 65 -18.49 1.99 7.77
N GLN A 66 -17.79 1.93 8.92
CA GLN A 66 -16.33 2.07 8.95
C GLN A 66 -15.63 0.99 8.13
N VAL A 67 -16.00 -0.29 8.29
CA VAL A 67 -15.35 -1.37 7.53
C VAL A 67 -15.70 -1.35 6.05
N ILE A 68 -16.91 -0.91 5.68
CA ILE A 68 -17.29 -0.68 4.27
C ILE A 68 -16.41 0.40 3.68
N LEU A 69 -16.28 1.54 4.37
CA LEU A 69 -15.40 2.61 3.90
C LEU A 69 -13.95 2.16 3.80
N LEU A 70 -13.46 1.34 4.74
CA LEU A 70 -12.11 0.79 4.67
C LEU A 70 -11.90 -0.11 3.45
N GLY A 71 -12.83 -1.04 3.18
CA GLY A 71 -12.74 -1.91 2.01
C GLY A 71 -12.86 -1.14 0.69
N MET A 72 -13.78 -0.19 0.63
CA MET A 72 -13.98 0.64 -0.56
C MET A 72 -12.79 1.55 -0.83
N THR A 73 -12.17 2.15 0.19
CA THR A 73 -11.04 3.08 0.01
C THR A 73 -9.70 2.36 -0.13
N GLY A 74 -9.36 1.46 0.81
CA GLY A 74 -8.04 0.83 0.87
C GLY A 74 -7.83 -0.32 -0.10
N VAL A 75 -8.91 -0.92 -0.60
CA VAL A 75 -8.85 -2.07 -1.51
C VAL A 75 -9.41 -1.70 -2.87
N PHE A 76 -10.71 -1.40 -2.97
CA PHE A 76 -11.33 -1.20 -4.28
C PHE A 76 -10.85 0.08 -4.99
N ALA A 77 -11.11 1.26 -4.41
CA ALA A 77 -10.80 2.55 -5.02
C ALA A 77 -9.29 2.73 -5.23
N TYR A 78 -8.46 2.30 -4.26
CA TYR A 78 -7.01 2.30 -4.42
C TYR A 78 -6.59 1.54 -5.68
N ASN A 79 -7.02 0.29 -5.85
CA ASN A 79 -6.62 -0.51 -7.02
C ASN A 79 -7.23 0.04 -8.31
N ALA A 80 -8.50 0.43 -8.31
CA ALA A 80 -9.16 0.98 -9.48
C ALA A 80 -8.46 2.24 -10.01
N PHE A 81 -8.22 3.22 -9.13
CA PHE A 81 -7.53 4.44 -9.50
C PHE A 81 -6.06 4.21 -9.86
N PHE A 82 -5.38 3.30 -9.17
CA PHE A 82 -4.00 2.96 -9.49
C PHE A 82 -3.87 2.39 -10.90
N PHE A 83 -4.72 1.45 -11.28
CA PHE A 83 -4.67 0.84 -12.61
C PHE A 83 -5.12 1.80 -13.72
N LEU A 84 -6.19 2.58 -13.51
CA LEU A 84 -6.61 3.61 -14.47
C LEU A 84 -5.53 4.68 -14.66
N GLY A 85 -4.80 5.04 -13.61
CA GLY A 85 -3.64 5.93 -13.69
C GLY A 85 -2.50 5.32 -14.51
N LEU A 86 -2.13 4.07 -14.25
CA LEU A 86 -1.05 3.39 -14.96
C LEU A 86 -1.32 3.17 -16.46
N GLN A 87 -2.58 3.14 -16.89
CA GLN A 87 -2.92 3.07 -18.32
C GLN A 87 -2.57 4.36 -19.09
N THR A 88 -2.44 5.50 -18.39
CA THR A 88 -2.35 6.82 -19.01
C THR A 88 -1.04 7.55 -18.70
N ILE A 89 -0.30 7.14 -17.66
CA ILE A 89 0.99 7.73 -17.31
C ILE A 89 2.06 6.67 -17.00
N ALA A 90 3.32 7.07 -17.14
CA ALA A 90 4.46 6.20 -16.84
C ALA A 90 4.50 5.76 -15.37
N ALA A 91 4.88 4.51 -15.13
CA ALA A 91 4.99 3.93 -13.78
C ALA A 91 5.94 4.69 -12.85
N SER A 92 6.97 5.36 -13.41
CA SER A 92 7.88 6.24 -12.65
C SER A 92 7.15 7.45 -12.09
N ARG A 93 6.39 8.17 -12.92
CA ARG A 93 5.53 9.30 -12.51
C ARG A 93 4.49 8.83 -11.49
N ALA A 94 3.93 7.64 -11.70
CA ALA A 94 2.97 7.06 -10.77
C ALA A 94 3.54 6.80 -9.38
N ALA A 95 4.74 6.22 -9.30
CA ALA A 95 5.42 5.96 -8.05
C ALA A 95 5.77 7.26 -7.30
N LEU A 96 6.10 8.36 -8.00
CA LEU A 96 6.35 9.67 -7.38
C LEU A 96 5.09 10.24 -6.72
N ILE A 97 3.95 10.17 -7.41
CA ILE A 97 2.67 10.64 -6.85
C ILE A 97 2.30 9.81 -5.62
N VAL A 98 2.44 8.48 -5.68
CA VAL A 98 2.18 7.58 -4.55
C VAL A 98 3.15 7.82 -3.38
N ALA A 99 4.38 8.25 -3.64
CA ALA A 99 5.33 8.63 -2.58
C ALA A 99 4.88 9.86 -1.77
N LEU A 100 3.88 10.62 -2.23
CA LEU A 100 3.25 11.70 -1.46
C LEU A 100 2.29 11.19 -0.37
N ASN A 101 1.97 9.89 -0.34
CA ASN A 101 1.09 9.28 0.66
C ASN A 101 1.43 9.68 2.10
N PRO A 102 2.69 9.61 2.58
CA PRO A 102 3.01 9.94 3.96
C PRO A 102 2.78 11.42 4.28
N THR A 103 2.99 12.30 3.30
CA THR A 103 2.71 13.74 3.43
C THR A 103 1.23 13.99 3.66
N PHE A 104 0.36 13.44 2.79
CA PHE A 104 -1.08 13.62 2.93
C PHE A 104 -1.65 12.89 4.15
N ILE A 105 -1.09 11.73 4.53
CA ILE A 105 -1.46 11.06 5.78
C ILE A 105 -1.09 11.92 6.99
N ALA A 106 0.10 12.54 7.00
CA ALA A 106 0.51 13.40 8.10
C ALA A 106 -0.35 14.66 8.22
N LEU A 107 -0.67 15.31 7.09
CA LEU A 107 -1.58 16.46 7.03
C LEU A 107 -2.98 16.08 7.49
N GLY A 108 -3.53 14.97 7.00
CA GLY A 108 -4.81 14.45 7.45
C GLY A 108 -4.79 14.07 8.93
N SER A 109 -3.69 13.50 9.43
CA SER A 109 -3.54 13.17 10.86
C SER A 109 -3.59 14.42 11.73
N ALA A 110 -2.93 15.50 11.29
CA ALA A 110 -2.96 16.79 11.99
C ALA A 110 -4.35 17.44 11.94
N LEU A 111 -5.03 17.38 10.81
CA LEU A 111 -6.36 17.96 10.63
C LEU A 111 -7.44 17.24 11.45
N PHE A 112 -7.52 15.90 11.33
CA PHE A 112 -8.60 15.12 11.93
C PHE A 112 -8.32 14.67 13.36
N PHE A 113 -7.07 14.43 13.72
CA PHE A 113 -6.69 13.94 15.06
C PHE A 113 -5.96 14.97 15.90
N LYS A 114 -5.79 16.21 15.40
CA LYS A 114 -5.06 17.30 16.08
C LYS A 114 -3.64 16.90 16.48
N ASP A 115 -3.03 15.97 15.73
CA ASP A 115 -1.66 15.54 15.97
C ASP A 115 -0.70 16.72 15.68
N LYS A 116 0.20 17.02 16.62
CA LYS A 116 1.18 18.09 16.43
C LYS A 116 2.18 17.70 15.33
N LEU A 117 2.18 18.46 14.24
CA LEU A 117 3.23 18.46 13.22
C LEU A 117 4.42 19.25 13.75
N THR A 118 5.38 18.56 14.36
CA THR A 118 6.63 19.20 14.78
C THR A 118 7.53 19.42 13.57
N ALA A 119 8.44 20.40 13.65
CA ALA A 119 9.39 20.71 12.59
C ALA A 119 10.18 19.46 12.14
N PHE A 120 10.58 18.60 13.07
CA PHE A 120 11.26 17.34 12.77
C PHE A 120 10.40 16.36 11.94
N LYS A 121 9.08 16.29 12.19
CA LYS A 121 8.18 15.46 11.37
C LYS A 121 8.11 15.99 9.94
N ILE A 122 7.96 17.30 9.78
CA ILE A 122 7.89 17.96 8.46
C ILE A 122 9.20 17.75 7.71
N ILE A 123 10.35 18.00 8.35
CA ILE A 123 11.67 17.80 7.74
C ILE A 123 11.85 16.34 7.34
N GLY A 124 11.54 15.38 8.21
CA GLY A 124 11.69 13.97 7.88
C GLY A 124 10.77 13.51 6.74
N ILE A 125 9.54 14.04 6.64
CA ILE A 125 8.65 13.81 5.50
C ILE A 125 9.26 14.36 4.21
N ILE A 126 9.72 15.61 4.21
CA ILE A 126 10.33 16.26 3.03
C ILE A 126 11.59 15.49 2.61
N VAL A 127 12.48 15.18 3.54
CA VAL A 127 13.71 14.42 3.27
C VAL A 127 13.39 13.04 2.71
N SER A 128 12.40 12.34 3.27
CA SER A 128 12.00 11.03 2.78
C SER A 128 11.34 11.09 1.41
N LEU A 129 10.56 12.14 1.13
CA LEU A 129 9.93 12.36 -0.17
C LEU A 129 10.97 12.67 -1.25
N LEU A 130 11.94 13.54 -0.95
CA LEU A 130 13.06 13.84 -1.85
C LEU A 130 13.91 12.61 -2.12
N GLY A 131 14.15 11.77 -1.09
CA GLY A 131 14.84 10.49 -1.24
C GLY A 131 14.11 9.52 -2.16
N ALA A 132 12.79 9.35 -1.96
CA ALA A 132 11.97 8.53 -2.84
C ALA A 132 11.97 9.09 -4.27
N ALA A 133 11.87 10.41 -4.43
CA ALA A 133 11.89 11.06 -5.74
C ALA A 133 13.20 10.86 -6.48
N LEU A 134 14.34 10.98 -5.79
CA LEU A 134 15.66 10.74 -6.35
C LEU A 134 15.83 9.27 -6.77
N ALA A 135 15.36 8.34 -5.92
CA ALA A 135 15.42 6.91 -6.22
C ALA A 135 14.60 6.55 -7.46
N ILE A 136 13.38 7.07 -7.58
CA ILE A 136 12.45 6.74 -8.66
C ILE A 136 12.85 7.42 -9.98
N SER A 137 13.29 8.67 -9.94
CA SER A 137 13.66 9.45 -11.13
C SER A 137 15.02 9.05 -11.74
N ARG A 138 15.77 8.16 -11.08
CA ARG A 138 17.17 7.83 -11.42
C ARG A 138 18.07 9.06 -11.55
N GLY A 139 17.71 10.19 -10.94
CA GLY A 139 18.46 11.45 -10.99
C GLY A 139 17.97 12.46 -12.04
N ASN A 140 16.93 12.16 -12.81
CA ASN A 140 16.37 13.09 -13.80
C ASN A 140 14.91 13.48 -13.44
N VAL A 141 14.77 14.29 -12.39
CA VAL A 141 13.46 14.72 -11.86
C VAL A 141 12.76 15.72 -12.80
N VAL A 142 13.53 16.53 -13.54
CA VAL A 142 13.04 17.65 -14.33
C VAL A 142 12.19 17.18 -15.51
N ASN A 143 12.62 16.15 -16.23
CA ASN A 143 11.89 15.61 -17.38
C ASN A 143 10.53 14.97 -17.02
N ILE A 144 10.25 14.70 -15.76
CA ILE A 144 9.01 14.02 -15.31
C ILE A 144 7.89 15.03 -15.03
N LEU A 145 8.25 16.30 -14.76
CA LEU A 145 7.32 17.38 -14.39
C LEU A 145 6.93 18.28 -15.58
N ASP A 146 7.64 18.19 -16.72
CA ASP A 146 7.37 19.00 -17.92
C ASP A 146 6.14 18.53 -18.72
N ASP A 147 5.60 17.34 -18.43
CA ASP A 147 4.37 16.87 -19.05
C ASP A 147 3.14 17.45 -18.33
N ASN A 148 2.26 18.10 -19.10
CA ASN A 148 0.97 18.65 -18.65
C ASN A 148 0.19 17.69 -17.75
N LEU A 149 -0.63 18.25 -16.86
CA LEU A 149 -1.47 17.47 -15.96
C LEU A 149 -2.41 16.55 -16.76
N SER A 150 -2.17 15.25 -16.66
CA SER A 150 -2.94 14.22 -17.36
C SER A 150 -4.09 13.75 -16.49
N ILE A 151 -5.13 13.18 -17.11
CA ILE A 151 -6.21 12.50 -16.38
C ILE A 151 -5.67 11.36 -15.50
N GLY A 152 -4.54 10.75 -15.90
CA GLY A 152 -3.83 9.75 -15.11
C GLY A 152 -3.30 10.28 -13.78
N ASP A 153 -2.84 11.53 -13.74
CA ASP A 153 -2.42 12.16 -12.49
C ASP A 153 -3.60 12.30 -11.54
N LEU A 154 -4.78 12.70 -12.06
CA LEU A 154 -5.99 12.83 -11.26
C LEU A 154 -6.42 11.48 -10.67
N PHE A 155 -6.35 10.41 -11.46
CA PHE A 155 -6.59 9.06 -10.93
C PHE A 155 -5.58 8.70 -9.84
N LEU A 156 -4.28 8.96 -10.02
CA LEU A 156 -3.31 8.64 -8.98
C LEU A 156 -3.41 9.50 -7.73
N PHE A 157 -3.80 10.77 -7.84
CA PHE A 157 -4.19 11.54 -6.67
C PHE A 157 -5.42 10.93 -5.98
N GLY A 158 -6.40 10.44 -6.75
CA GLY A 158 -7.51 9.64 -6.22
C GLY A 158 -7.03 8.39 -5.47
N CYS A 159 -6.02 7.69 -5.99
CA CYS A 159 -5.37 6.55 -5.33
C CYS A 159 -4.71 6.97 -4.00
N VAL A 160 -3.94 8.06 -4.00
CA VAL A 160 -3.32 8.63 -2.80
C VAL A 160 -4.37 9.00 -1.74
N PHE A 161 -5.41 9.73 -2.14
CA PHE A 161 -6.49 10.11 -1.22
C PHE A 161 -7.26 8.90 -0.69
N SER A 162 -7.42 7.85 -1.49
CA SER A 162 -8.04 6.60 -1.05
C SER A 162 -7.20 5.90 0.02
N TRP A 163 -5.88 5.85 -0.14
CA TRP A 163 -4.98 5.30 0.86
C TRP A 163 -4.91 6.14 2.14
N VAL A 164 -4.93 7.46 2.01
CA VAL A 164 -5.00 8.41 3.13
C VAL A 164 -6.30 8.17 3.90
N ALA A 165 -7.44 8.12 3.21
CA ALA A 165 -8.74 7.85 3.81
C ALA A 165 -8.74 6.50 4.54
N TYR A 166 -8.24 5.43 3.90
CA TYR A 166 -8.11 4.12 4.54
C TYR A 166 -7.32 4.19 5.85
N THR A 167 -6.16 4.86 5.84
CA THR A 167 -5.30 4.94 7.04
C THR A 167 -5.97 5.73 8.17
N LEU A 168 -6.63 6.86 7.86
CA LEU A 168 -7.27 7.72 8.86
C LEU A 168 -8.57 7.08 9.40
N ILE A 169 -9.40 6.53 8.52
CA ILE A 169 -10.60 5.75 8.92
C ILE A 169 -10.15 4.52 9.72
N GLY A 170 -9.02 3.91 9.35
CA GLY A 170 -8.44 2.77 10.03
C GLY A 170 -8.12 3.08 11.48
N LYS A 171 -7.48 4.23 11.75
CA LYS A 171 -7.24 4.71 13.12
C LYS A 171 -8.53 4.81 13.93
N LEU A 172 -9.63 5.31 13.34
CA LEU A 172 -10.93 5.42 14.02
C LEU A 172 -11.58 4.04 14.24
N ALA A 173 -11.59 3.19 13.23
CA ALA A 173 -12.17 1.85 13.30
C ALA A 173 -11.45 1.00 14.37
N MET A 174 -10.13 1.12 14.46
CA MET A 174 -9.29 0.39 15.41
C MET A 174 -9.39 0.89 16.86
N GLN A 175 -10.20 1.93 17.14
CA GLN A 175 -10.58 2.27 18.51
C GLN A 175 -11.60 1.27 19.08
N GLN A 176 -12.38 0.62 18.21
CA GLN A 176 -13.46 -0.29 18.60
C GLN A 176 -13.26 -1.72 18.09
N LEU A 177 -12.48 -1.90 17.02
CA LEU A 177 -12.19 -3.18 16.41
C LEU A 177 -10.70 -3.54 16.57
N SER A 178 -10.39 -4.84 16.63
CA SER A 178 -9.01 -5.27 16.51
C SER A 178 -8.49 -5.00 15.08
N PRO A 179 -7.19 -4.69 14.89
CA PRO A 179 -6.59 -4.51 13.56
C PRO A 179 -6.85 -5.69 12.62
N LEU A 180 -6.85 -6.92 13.16
CA LEU A 180 -7.19 -8.14 12.44
C LEU A 180 -8.62 -8.09 11.90
N VAL A 181 -9.60 -7.81 12.75
CA VAL A 181 -11.02 -7.78 12.38
C VAL A 181 -11.29 -6.67 11.37
N ALA A 182 -10.77 -5.46 11.61
CA ALA A 182 -10.94 -4.32 10.69
C ALA A 182 -10.35 -4.63 9.30
N THR A 183 -9.16 -5.22 9.25
CA THR A 183 -8.51 -5.61 7.99
C THR A 183 -9.26 -6.74 7.30
N THR A 184 -9.78 -7.72 8.05
CA THR A 184 -10.55 -8.85 7.50
C THR A 184 -11.81 -8.36 6.80
N TYR A 185 -12.61 -7.52 7.45
CA TYR A 185 -13.81 -6.96 6.82
C TYR A 185 -13.45 -6.05 5.63
N ALA A 186 -12.41 -5.22 5.74
CA ALA A 186 -11.96 -4.38 4.64
C ALA A 186 -11.55 -5.21 3.41
N CYS A 187 -10.78 -6.28 3.60
CA CYS A 187 -10.39 -7.18 2.52
C CYS A 187 -11.59 -7.92 1.94
N LEU A 188 -12.52 -8.44 2.76
CA LEU A 188 -13.72 -9.11 2.27
C LEU A 188 -14.57 -8.18 1.40
N ILE A 189 -14.87 -6.98 1.89
CA ILE A 189 -15.70 -6.00 1.18
C ILE A 189 -15.00 -5.53 -0.09
N GLY A 190 -13.70 -5.25 0.00
CA GLY A 190 -12.87 -4.89 -1.15
C GLY A 190 -12.79 -5.98 -2.21
N THR A 191 -12.67 -7.25 -1.81
CA THR A 191 -12.67 -8.40 -2.72
C THR A 191 -14.01 -8.52 -3.45
N ILE A 192 -15.13 -8.37 -2.74
CA ILE A 192 -16.47 -8.39 -3.35
C ILE A 192 -16.60 -7.24 -4.35
N ALA A 193 -16.15 -6.04 -4.00
CA ALA A 193 -16.19 -4.90 -4.91
C ALA A 193 -15.30 -5.09 -6.14
N LEU A 194 -14.11 -5.70 -5.99
CA LEU A 194 -13.19 -6.02 -7.08
C LEU A 194 -13.68 -7.17 -7.97
N PHE A 195 -14.60 -8.01 -7.49
CA PHE A 195 -15.14 -9.11 -8.27
C PHE A 195 -15.87 -8.62 -9.53
N PHE A 196 -16.63 -7.54 -9.44
CA PHE A 196 -17.38 -6.99 -10.59
C PHE A 196 -16.48 -6.54 -11.75
N PRO A 197 -15.43 -5.72 -11.56
CA PRO A 197 -14.50 -5.40 -12.65
C PRO A 197 -13.67 -6.61 -13.08
N ALA A 198 -13.31 -7.54 -12.18
CA ALA A 198 -12.62 -8.77 -12.58
C ALA A 198 -13.47 -9.67 -13.50
N LEU A 199 -14.81 -9.69 -13.32
CA LEU A 199 -15.72 -10.36 -14.25
C LEU A 199 -15.68 -9.75 -15.66
N SER A 200 -15.55 -8.42 -15.76
CA SER A 200 -15.44 -7.75 -17.05
C SER A 200 -14.13 -8.05 -17.80
N GLU A 201 -13.07 -8.41 -17.06
CA GLU A 201 -11.80 -8.92 -17.61
C GLU A 201 -11.83 -10.44 -17.88
N GLY A 202 -12.98 -11.10 -17.69
CA GLY A 202 -13.10 -12.52 -18.00
C GLY A 202 -12.34 -13.44 -17.05
N ILE A 203 -12.18 -13.06 -15.76
CA ILE A 203 -11.48 -13.88 -14.75
C ILE A 203 -11.93 -15.35 -14.75
N LEU A 204 -13.22 -15.62 -14.96
CA LEU A 204 -13.77 -16.98 -14.95
C LEU A 204 -13.24 -17.88 -16.08
N GLN A 205 -12.83 -17.30 -17.20
CA GLN A 205 -12.28 -18.03 -18.34
C GLN A 205 -10.78 -18.28 -18.16
N HIS A 206 -10.05 -17.27 -17.66
CA HIS A 206 -8.61 -17.33 -17.47
C HIS A 206 -8.20 -18.09 -16.20
N PHE A 207 -9.09 -18.22 -15.21
CA PHE A 207 -8.77 -18.83 -13.91
C PHE A 207 -8.16 -20.24 -14.00
N PHE A 208 -8.63 -21.04 -14.95
CA PHE A 208 -8.15 -22.42 -15.16
C PHE A 208 -6.87 -22.51 -16.01
N GLN A 209 -6.44 -21.40 -16.61
CA GLN A 209 -5.25 -21.33 -17.47
C GLN A 209 -4.04 -20.71 -16.74
N ILE A 210 -4.20 -20.30 -15.47
CA ILE A 210 -3.15 -19.68 -14.67
C ILE A 210 -2.04 -20.70 -14.38
N ASN A 211 -0.80 -20.34 -14.72
CA ASN A 211 0.38 -21.14 -14.43
C ASN A 211 0.64 -21.25 -12.91
N PHE A 212 1.25 -22.35 -12.49
CA PHE A 212 1.67 -22.58 -11.10
C PHE A 212 2.53 -21.46 -10.52
N VAL A 213 3.44 -20.87 -11.33
CA VAL A 213 4.28 -19.74 -10.91
C VAL A 213 3.40 -18.54 -10.53
N THR A 214 2.38 -18.25 -11.32
CA THR A 214 1.45 -17.14 -11.08
C THR A 214 0.58 -17.38 -9.86
N TRP A 215 0.23 -18.64 -9.58
CA TRP A 215 -0.39 -19.01 -8.31
C TRP A 215 0.51 -18.75 -7.09
N LEU A 216 1.81 -19.07 -7.16
CA LEU A 216 2.75 -18.73 -6.09
C LEU A 216 2.87 -17.22 -5.89
N VAL A 217 2.88 -16.46 -6.97
CA VAL A 217 2.90 -14.99 -6.95
C VAL A 217 1.62 -14.43 -6.32
N ILE A 218 0.43 -14.94 -6.71
CA ILE A 218 -0.85 -14.58 -6.09
C ILE A 218 -0.80 -14.89 -4.59
N TRP A 219 -0.26 -16.04 -4.19
CA TRP A 219 -0.18 -16.43 -2.79
C TRP A 219 0.74 -15.50 -2.00
N TYR A 220 1.91 -15.17 -2.54
CA TYR A 220 2.82 -14.18 -1.97
C TYR A 220 2.14 -12.82 -1.79
N LEU A 221 1.50 -12.31 -2.86
CA LEU A 221 0.82 -11.01 -2.85
C LEU A 221 -0.38 -10.98 -1.91
N GLY A 222 -1.15 -12.07 -1.85
CA GLY A 222 -2.35 -12.17 -1.03
C GLY A 222 -2.05 -12.39 0.44
N PHE A 223 -1.20 -13.36 0.77
CA PHE A 223 -0.93 -13.72 2.16
C PHE A 223 0.13 -12.81 2.81
N LEU A 224 1.33 -12.73 2.24
CA LEU A 224 2.41 -11.97 2.87
C LEU A 224 2.18 -10.47 2.71
N SER A 225 1.88 -10.01 1.50
CA SER A 225 1.76 -8.56 1.26
C SER A 225 0.44 -7.98 1.72
N SER A 226 -0.71 -8.57 1.33
CA SER A 226 -2.01 -8.03 1.70
C SER A 226 -2.40 -8.44 3.13
N ALA A 227 -2.51 -9.73 3.46
CA ALA A 227 -3.00 -10.13 4.78
C ALA A 227 -2.05 -9.70 5.91
N LEU A 228 -0.82 -10.22 5.94
CA LEU A 228 0.14 -9.89 7.00
C LEU A 228 0.56 -8.42 6.94
N GLY A 229 0.88 -7.91 5.74
CA GLY A 229 1.30 -6.53 5.58
C GLY A 229 0.25 -5.51 6.04
N PHE A 230 -1.03 -5.71 5.72
CA PHE A 230 -2.09 -4.79 6.16
C PHE A 230 -2.36 -4.91 7.66
N ILE A 231 -2.30 -6.11 8.25
CA ILE A 231 -2.41 -6.28 9.70
C ILE A 231 -1.28 -5.52 10.40
N TRP A 232 -0.03 -5.76 10.00
CA TRP A 232 1.14 -5.12 10.63
C TRP A 232 1.14 -3.61 10.46
N TYR A 233 0.76 -3.12 9.28
CA TYR A 233 0.60 -1.69 9.06
C TYR A 233 -0.52 -1.11 9.93
N SER A 234 -1.68 -1.75 9.98
CA SER A 234 -2.81 -1.36 10.82
C SER A 234 -2.45 -1.35 12.31
N GLU A 235 -1.75 -2.36 12.80
CA GLU A 235 -1.20 -2.39 14.15
C GLU A 235 -0.23 -1.22 14.40
N GLY A 236 0.63 -0.91 13.43
CA GLY A 236 1.51 0.26 13.49
C GLY A 236 0.73 1.57 13.59
N VAL A 237 -0.27 1.76 12.73
CA VAL A 237 -1.15 2.94 12.74
C VAL A 237 -1.85 3.08 14.10
N ARG A 238 -2.32 1.97 14.68
CA ARG A 238 -2.97 1.95 16.00
C ARG A 238 -2.02 2.36 17.14
N VAL A 239 -0.78 1.85 17.13
CA VAL A 239 0.16 2.03 18.26
C VAL A 239 0.95 3.33 18.19
N ILE A 240 1.52 3.67 17.02
CA ILE A 240 2.42 4.83 16.86
C ILE A 240 1.77 5.98 16.07
N GLY A 241 0.56 5.78 15.56
CA GLY A 241 -0.20 6.78 14.81
C GLY A 241 0.04 6.74 13.29
N PRO A 242 -0.90 7.30 12.49
CA PRO A 242 -0.86 7.28 11.03
C PRO A 242 0.40 7.92 10.46
N ALA A 243 0.75 9.11 10.94
CA ALA A 243 1.87 9.88 10.40
C ALA A 243 3.21 9.14 10.56
N LYS A 244 3.45 8.52 11.73
CA LYS A 244 4.69 7.75 11.98
C LYS A 244 4.71 6.44 11.19
N ALA A 245 3.59 5.74 11.14
CA ALA A 245 3.48 4.47 10.40
C ALA A 245 3.63 4.67 8.89
N ALA A 246 3.01 5.72 8.32
CA ALA A 246 3.03 5.97 6.88
C ALA A 246 4.43 6.22 6.32
N ILE A 247 5.36 6.74 7.12
CA ILE A 247 6.71 7.04 6.63
C ILE A 247 7.53 5.79 6.37
N PHE A 248 7.20 4.66 7.02
CA PHE A 248 7.78 3.36 6.68
C PHE A 248 7.42 2.91 5.26
N ILE A 249 6.34 3.44 4.66
CA ILE A 249 6.00 3.17 3.26
C ILE A 249 7.10 3.70 2.33
N ASN A 250 7.81 4.76 2.68
CA ASN A 250 8.90 5.24 1.85
C ASN A 250 10.11 4.28 1.81
N LEU A 251 10.23 3.35 2.77
CA LEU A 251 11.22 2.27 2.73
C LEU A 251 10.87 1.19 1.68
N VAL A 252 9.65 1.18 1.17
CA VAL A 252 9.19 0.21 0.17
C VAL A 252 9.99 0.32 -1.12
N PRO A 253 10.13 1.50 -1.77
CA PRO A 253 11.03 1.67 -2.92
C PRO A 253 12.44 1.13 -2.65
N VAL A 254 13.05 1.49 -1.53
CA VAL A 254 14.42 1.07 -1.16
C VAL A 254 14.51 -0.46 -1.07
N SER A 255 13.51 -1.09 -0.45
CA SER A 255 13.46 -2.55 -0.32
C SER A 255 13.22 -3.23 -1.67
N ALA A 256 12.35 -2.68 -2.51
CA ALA A 256 12.09 -3.18 -3.87
C ALA A 256 13.37 -3.21 -4.70
N ILE A 257 14.16 -2.13 -4.62
CA ILE A 257 15.44 -2.00 -5.31
C ILE A 257 16.45 -3.03 -4.83
N LEU A 258 16.62 -3.18 -3.51
CA LEU A 258 17.57 -4.15 -2.95
C LEU A 258 17.20 -5.57 -3.36
N LEU A 259 15.90 -5.90 -3.34
CA LEU A 259 15.40 -7.18 -3.81
C LEU A 259 15.61 -7.35 -5.32
N ALA A 260 15.41 -6.30 -6.13
CA ALA A 260 15.64 -6.35 -7.58
C ALA A 260 17.13 -6.55 -7.90
N ALA A 261 18.04 -5.87 -7.20
CA ALA A 261 19.47 -6.07 -7.39
C ALA A 261 19.93 -7.49 -7.03
N VAL A 262 19.38 -8.06 -5.95
CA VAL A 262 19.75 -9.43 -5.50
C VAL A 262 19.12 -10.50 -6.38
N LEU A 263 17.83 -10.37 -6.71
CA LEU A 263 17.05 -11.42 -7.40
C LEU A 263 17.12 -11.31 -8.92
N LEU A 264 17.08 -10.09 -9.46
CA LEU A 264 17.07 -9.82 -10.91
C LEU A 264 18.45 -9.42 -11.44
N ARG A 265 19.44 -9.23 -10.56
CA ARG A 265 20.79 -8.72 -10.92
C ARG A 265 20.75 -7.39 -11.67
N GLU A 266 19.75 -6.56 -11.40
CA GLU A 266 19.65 -5.21 -11.98
C GLU A 266 20.76 -4.30 -11.41
N GLU A 267 21.30 -3.39 -12.25
CA GLU A 267 22.35 -2.46 -11.84
C GLU A 267 21.83 -1.41 -10.84
N ILE A 268 22.50 -1.29 -9.70
CA ILE A 268 22.23 -0.26 -8.69
C ILE A 268 22.88 1.05 -9.14
N THR A 269 22.08 2.04 -9.52
CA THR A 269 22.58 3.38 -9.86
C THR A 269 22.89 4.22 -8.62
N LEU A 270 23.80 5.18 -8.73
CA LEU A 270 24.21 6.03 -7.60
C LEU A 270 23.04 6.87 -7.04
N SER A 271 22.16 7.35 -7.92
CA SER A 271 20.93 8.09 -7.58
C SER A 271 20.03 7.26 -6.67
N LEU A 272 19.99 5.95 -6.89
CA LEU A 272 19.17 4.99 -6.17
C LEU A 272 19.69 4.78 -4.74
N LEU A 273 21.00 4.67 -4.60
CA LEU A 273 21.68 4.50 -3.31
C LEU A 273 21.54 5.77 -2.46
N ALA A 274 21.75 6.94 -3.06
CA ALA A 274 21.55 8.24 -2.42
C ALA A 274 20.08 8.45 -2.00
N GLY A 275 19.13 8.11 -2.87
CA GLY A 275 17.70 8.19 -2.57
C GLY A 275 17.30 7.28 -1.40
N GLY A 276 17.84 6.06 -1.35
CA GLY A 276 17.60 5.14 -0.23
C GLY A 276 18.12 5.64 1.11
N ILE A 277 19.31 6.24 1.14
CA ILE A 277 19.88 6.85 2.35
C ILE A 277 18.99 8.00 2.84
N LEU A 278 18.55 8.87 1.93
CA LEU A 278 17.65 9.98 2.26
C LEU A 278 16.32 9.49 2.86
N VAL A 279 15.72 8.44 2.29
CA VAL A 279 14.52 7.81 2.84
C VAL A 279 14.77 7.34 4.28
N VAL A 280 15.84 6.59 4.52
CA VAL A 280 16.16 6.05 5.85
C VAL A 280 16.36 7.18 6.86
N MET A 281 17.07 8.25 6.48
CA MET A 281 17.24 9.43 7.32
C MET A 281 15.91 10.12 7.62
N GLY A 282 15.04 10.27 6.63
CA GLY A 282 13.71 10.85 6.81
C GLY A 282 12.86 10.05 7.80
N VAL A 283 12.86 8.72 7.68
CA VAL A 283 12.17 7.80 8.60
C VAL A 283 12.70 7.95 10.03
N PHE A 284 14.01 8.07 10.19
CA PHE A 284 14.64 8.24 11.50
C PHE A 284 14.28 9.59 12.14
N LEU A 285 14.38 10.68 11.37
CA LEU A 285 14.06 12.03 11.84
C LEU A 285 12.60 12.15 12.29
N THR A 286 11.66 11.59 11.55
CA THR A 286 10.25 11.69 11.91
C THR A 286 9.88 10.83 13.11
N ASN A 287 10.52 9.67 13.31
CA ASN A 287 10.23 8.81 14.45
C ASN A 287 10.86 9.29 15.77
N LYS A 288 11.98 10.04 15.69
CA LYS A 288 12.65 10.65 16.85
C LYS A 288 11.87 11.83 17.44
N ALA A 289 10.94 12.40 16.68
CA ALA A 289 10.09 13.56 17.02
C ALA A 289 8.77 13.18 17.71
#